data_AF-A0A0A6P5V7-F1
#
_entry.id   AF-A0A0A6P5V7-F1
#
_cell.length_a   1.000
_cell.length_b   1.000
_cell.length_c   1.000
_cell.angle_alpha   90.00
_cell.angle_beta   90.00
_cell.angle_gamma   90.00
#
_symmetry.space_group_name_H-M   'P 1'
#
loop_
_entity.id
_entity.type
_entity.pdbx_description
1 polymer ?
#
loop_
_entity_poly.entity_id
_entity_poly.type
_entity_poly.pdbx_seq_one_letter_code
_entity_poly.pdbx_strand_id
1 'polypeptide(L)'
;MFSMHNYGHEQIRRNNLKRIIDEQYQSNQAAFARAIEIKPTQISNMLNGKAPIGNSMAQRIENLVGRERGALDLPPEKIFTAYIYVEIPIPLAGSLLETLHEYESVKEAAVVYGNDWQVFVKLQATEKRIQEIIMQVISPLKGVRGTHTSIVMSGHHWQKEQAAQALEIMPAENPSKLSVNGDDDEEGLTVDEYRSRLTQKKLENPLYTSHLNNMIDNWQEMGKQLEQAFAGQVSITQQDQLLLYPLSLLEKAQSSLYASVVWQQRTAAERGSEQKCFEKQKNIINNKKTDTYKIFVIPNPAALDNDLLMRMYQEMQMGVKVSYLLEDEWKFGETGTSEAFMIFDEQQVWAYLPLQNHQSLRHAVLYTDPNWVKKYLNLFKANQLVAHTLSSEQIERAEKLCR
;
A
#
# COMPACT_ATOMS: atom_id res chain seq x y z
N MET A 1 5.87 -15.90 38.80
CA MET A 1 5.35 -14.76 38.02
C MET A 1 6.50 -14.17 37.22
N PHE A 2 6.63 -14.51 35.95
CA PHE A 2 7.56 -13.81 35.05
C PHE A 2 6.89 -12.51 34.60
N SER A 3 7.51 -11.38 34.93
CA SER A 3 7.04 -10.05 34.56
C SER A 3 6.91 -9.92 33.04
N MET A 4 5.69 -9.68 32.54
CA MET A 4 5.42 -9.46 31.11
C MET A 4 6.14 -8.24 30.53
N HIS A 5 6.70 -7.35 31.34
CA HIS A 5 7.45 -6.17 30.87
C HIS A 5 8.85 -6.50 30.31
N ASN A 6 9.45 -7.66 30.62
CA ASN A 6 10.81 -7.97 30.17
C ASN A 6 10.90 -8.50 28.72
N TYR A 7 9.79 -8.95 28.13
CA TYR A 7 9.80 -9.55 26.79
C TYR A 7 10.13 -8.56 25.67
N GLY A 8 9.76 -7.28 25.82
CA GLY A 8 10.05 -6.25 24.82
C GLY A 8 11.54 -5.91 24.73
N HIS A 9 12.21 -5.76 25.88
CA HIS A 9 13.63 -5.40 25.94
C HIS A 9 14.54 -6.48 25.36
N GLU A 10 14.24 -7.75 25.60
CA GLU A 10 15.07 -8.83 25.08
C GLU A 10 15.03 -8.90 23.54
N GLN A 11 13.85 -8.70 22.95
CA GLN A 11 13.71 -8.67 21.50
C GLN A 11 14.44 -7.46 20.88
N ILE A 12 14.38 -6.29 21.52
CA ILE A 12 15.10 -5.09 21.10
C ILE A 12 16.61 -5.34 21.11
N ARG A 13 17.16 -5.85 22.22
CA ARG A 13 18.59 -6.20 22.34
C ARG A 13 19.04 -7.16 21.25
N ARG A 14 18.23 -8.17 20.94
CA ARG A 14 18.52 -9.18 19.92
C ARG A 14 18.55 -8.57 18.52
N ASN A 15 17.58 -7.72 18.20
CA ASN A 15 17.53 -7.02 16.92
C ASN A 15 18.75 -6.09 16.76
N ASN A 16 19.11 -5.35 17.81
CA ASN A 16 20.28 -4.49 17.79
C ASN A 16 21.60 -5.27 17.69
N LEU A 17 21.72 -6.40 18.40
CA LEU A 17 22.87 -7.30 18.29
C LEU A 17 23.03 -7.82 16.85
N LYS A 18 21.94 -8.27 16.22
CA LYS A 18 21.97 -8.73 14.83
C LYS A 18 22.46 -7.62 13.90
N ARG A 19 21.89 -6.42 14.03
CA ARG A 19 22.26 -5.25 13.24
C ARG A 19 23.75 -4.89 13.37
N ILE A 20 24.29 -4.90 14.60
CA ILE A 20 25.72 -4.66 14.85
C ILE A 20 26.60 -5.67 14.12
N ILE A 21 26.25 -6.96 14.16
CA ILE A 21 27.01 -8.02 13.49
C ILE A 21 26.96 -7.85 11.96
N ASP A 22 25.79 -7.51 11.42
CA ASP A 22 25.61 -7.27 9.99
C ASP A 22 26.42 -6.05 9.52
N GLU A 23 26.31 -4.91 10.21
CA GLU A 23 26.93 -3.64 9.83
C GLU A 23 28.46 -3.63 10.04
N GLN A 24 28.95 -4.06 11.20
CA GLN A 24 30.37 -3.89 11.56
C GLN A 24 31.22 -5.14 11.28
N TYR A 25 30.58 -6.31 11.16
CA TYR A 25 31.26 -7.59 11.01
C TYR A 25 30.81 -8.35 9.75
N GLN A 26 30.09 -7.72 8.82
CA GLN A 26 29.67 -8.32 7.54
C GLN A 26 28.95 -9.66 7.74
N SER A 27 28.03 -9.70 8.71
CA SER A 27 27.27 -10.88 9.12
C SER A 27 28.13 -12.04 9.70
N ASN A 28 29.41 -11.81 9.99
CA ASN A 28 30.32 -12.83 10.52
C ASN A 28 30.23 -12.96 12.06
N GLN A 29 29.33 -13.81 12.52
CA GLN A 29 29.11 -14.08 13.96
C GLN A 29 30.37 -14.58 14.69
N ALA A 30 31.24 -15.34 14.01
CA ALA A 30 32.46 -15.85 14.62
C ALA A 30 33.52 -14.77 14.82
N ALA A 31 33.61 -13.81 13.90
CA ALA A 31 34.45 -12.62 14.08
C ALA A 31 33.96 -11.76 15.25
N PHE A 32 32.64 -11.50 15.33
CA PHE A 32 32.04 -10.77 16.45
C PHE A 32 32.26 -11.48 17.79
N ALA A 33 32.00 -12.79 17.86
CA ALA A 33 32.16 -13.58 19.09
C ALA A 33 33.61 -13.55 19.61
N ARG A 34 34.60 -13.58 18.71
CA ARG A 34 36.02 -13.42 19.08
C ARG A 34 36.29 -12.02 19.65
N ALA A 35 35.71 -10.97 19.06
CA ALA A 35 35.90 -9.60 19.51
C ALA A 35 35.34 -9.33 20.92
N ILE A 36 34.22 -9.96 21.29
CA ILE A 36 33.70 -9.92 22.68
C ILE A 36 34.19 -11.10 23.54
N GLU A 37 35.19 -11.87 23.10
CA GLU A 37 35.78 -13.02 23.80
C GLU A 37 34.74 -14.03 24.36
N ILE A 38 33.77 -14.43 23.54
CA ILE A 38 32.84 -15.52 23.86
C ILE A 38 32.80 -16.57 22.74
N LYS A 39 32.19 -17.72 23.02
CA LYS A 39 32.07 -18.78 22.01
C LYS A 39 31.04 -18.37 20.94
N PRO A 40 31.27 -18.64 19.63
CA PRO A 40 30.29 -18.36 18.57
C PRO A 40 28.90 -18.97 18.82
N THR A 41 28.85 -20.14 19.48
CA THR A 41 27.59 -20.78 19.88
C THR A 41 26.76 -19.94 20.85
N GLN A 42 27.39 -19.13 21.70
CA GLN A 42 26.68 -18.24 22.61
C GLN A 42 26.01 -17.08 21.86
N ILE A 43 26.69 -16.51 20.85
CA ILE A 43 26.08 -15.51 19.95
C ILE A 43 24.91 -16.10 19.18
N SER A 44 25.09 -17.29 18.60
CA SER A 44 24.00 -17.97 17.90
C SER A 44 22.80 -18.23 18.82
N ASN A 45 23.04 -18.66 20.07
CA ASN A 45 21.97 -18.85 21.04
C ASN A 45 21.27 -17.54 21.42
N MET A 46 21.98 -16.42 21.55
CA MET A 46 21.39 -15.10 21.80
C MET A 46 20.53 -14.62 20.63
N LEU A 47 21.04 -14.75 19.40
CA LEU A 47 20.33 -14.36 18.17
C LEU A 47 19.08 -15.21 17.92
N ASN A 48 19.11 -16.49 18.31
CA ASN A 48 17.97 -17.40 18.18
C ASN A 48 17.03 -17.39 19.40
N GLY A 49 17.33 -16.61 20.43
CA GLY A 49 16.53 -16.53 21.65
C GLY A 49 16.56 -17.74 22.56
N LYS A 50 17.58 -18.58 22.41
CA LYS A 50 17.84 -19.71 23.32
C LYS A 50 18.57 -19.26 24.59
N ALA A 51 19.18 -18.07 24.57
CA ALA A 51 19.83 -17.46 25.72
C ALA A 51 19.49 -15.95 25.78
N PRO A 52 19.14 -15.41 26.96
CA PRO A 52 18.84 -13.99 27.10
C PRO A 52 20.11 -13.14 27.01
N ILE A 53 19.97 -11.91 26.52
CA ILE A 53 21.02 -10.89 26.54
C ILE A 53 20.87 -10.10 27.85
N GLY A 54 21.53 -10.56 28.92
CA GLY A 54 21.54 -9.89 30.22
C GLY A 54 22.28 -8.54 30.20
N ASN A 55 22.09 -7.71 31.23
CA ASN A 55 22.65 -6.35 31.30
C ASN A 55 24.18 -6.32 31.20
N SER A 56 24.88 -7.28 31.82
CA SER A 56 26.34 -7.37 31.74
C SER A 56 26.82 -7.66 30.31
N MET A 57 26.11 -8.55 29.60
CA MET A 57 26.41 -8.86 28.21
C MET A 57 26.11 -7.68 27.30
N ALA A 58 24.98 -7.00 27.52
CA ALA A 58 24.61 -5.80 26.77
C ALA A 58 25.69 -4.72 26.90
N GLN A 59 26.11 -4.38 28.13
CA GLN A 59 27.18 -3.41 28.36
C GLN A 59 28.51 -3.82 27.72
N ARG A 60 28.85 -5.12 27.76
CA ARG A 60 30.07 -5.62 27.12
C ARG A 60 30.05 -5.38 25.61
N ILE A 61 28.91 -5.65 24.97
CA ILE A 61 28.70 -5.40 23.54
C ILE A 61 28.77 -3.90 23.26
N GLU A 62 28.06 -3.06 24.02
CA GLU A 62 28.06 -1.60 23.86
C GLU A 62 29.46 -0.99 23.94
N ASN A 63 30.24 -1.42 24.94
CA ASN A 63 31.62 -0.98 25.12
C ASN A 63 32.52 -1.40 23.95
N LEU A 64 32.36 -2.63 23.43
CA LEU A 64 33.14 -3.09 22.28
C LEU A 64 32.88 -2.23 21.04
N VAL A 65 31.62 -1.89 20.78
CA VAL A 65 31.23 -1.16 19.56
C VAL A 65 31.24 0.37 19.72
N GLY A 66 31.73 0.88 20.85
CA GLY A 66 31.81 2.31 21.13
C GLY A 66 30.45 3.01 21.22
N ARG A 67 29.41 2.31 21.69
CA ARG A 67 28.05 2.87 21.87
C ARG A 67 27.83 3.29 23.32
N GLU A 68 26.94 4.26 23.52
CA GLU A 68 26.55 4.70 24.87
C GLU A 68 25.85 3.58 25.65
N ARG A 69 25.97 3.63 26.98
CA ARG A 69 25.35 2.65 27.88
C ARG A 69 23.83 2.66 27.70
N GLY A 70 23.25 1.48 27.47
CA GLY A 70 21.82 1.31 27.21
C GLY A 70 21.41 1.42 25.73
N ALA A 71 22.36 1.64 24.82
CA ALA A 71 22.07 1.67 23.38
C ALA A 71 21.45 0.37 22.85
N LEU A 72 21.74 -0.79 23.47
CA LEU A 72 21.11 -2.05 23.10
C LEU A 72 19.66 -2.17 23.59
N ASP A 73 19.27 -1.38 24.60
CA ASP A 73 17.92 -1.35 25.17
C ASP A 73 16.95 -0.43 24.41
N LEU A 74 17.50 0.49 23.62
CA LEU A 74 16.71 1.40 22.81
C LEU A 74 16.26 0.68 21.54
N PRO A 75 14.99 0.84 21.12
CA PRO A 75 14.58 0.34 19.81
C PRO A 75 15.52 0.91 18.74
N PRO A 76 15.91 0.12 17.72
CA PRO A 76 16.76 0.62 16.65
C PRO A 76 16.13 1.89 16.08
N GLU A 77 16.93 2.95 15.93
CA GLU A 77 16.45 4.18 15.31
C GLU A 77 15.90 3.81 13.93
N LYS A 78 14.61 4.12 13.73
CA LYS A 78 13.93 3.79 12.49
C LYS A 78 14.56 4.64 11.39
N ILE A 79 15.13 3.97 10.39
CA ILE A 79 15.59 4.63 9.17
C ILE A 79 14.36 4.83 8.30
N PHE A 80 14.17 6.07 7.86
CA PHE A 80 13.11 6.47 6.96
C PHE A 80 13.69 6.81 5.60
N THR A 81 12.90 6.54 4.56
CA THR A 81 13.12 7.16 3.26
C THR A 81 12.29 8.43 3.21
N ALA A 82 12.90 9.56 2.85
CA ALA A 82 12.21 10.82 2.68
C ALA A 82 12.52 11.41 1.31
N TYR A 83 11.50 11.96 0.67
CA TYR A 83 11.61 12.74 -0.56
C TYR A 83 11.51 14.21 -0.22
N ILE A 84 12.50 14.98 -0.64
CA ILE A 84 12.55 16.41 -0.42
C ILE A 84 12.51 17.09 -1.77
N TYR A 85 11.54 17.97 -1.93
CA TYR A 85 11.43 18.88 -3.06
C TYR A 85 11.97 20.24 -2.60
N VAL A 86 12.85 20.83 -3.39
CA VAL A 86 13.49 22.10 -3.08
C VAL A 86 13.16 23.12 -4.17
N GLU A 87 12.58 24.25 -3.74
CA GLU A 87 12.36 25.40 -4.60
C GLU A 87 13.64 26.25 -4.58
N ILE A 88 14.32 26.32 -5.72
CA ILE A 88 15.59 27.05 -5.89
C ILE A 88 15.71 27.50 -7.35
N PRO A 89 16.21 28.71 -7.64
CA PRO A 89 16.50 29.12 -9.01
C PRO A 89 17.39 28.10 -9.73
N ILE A 90 17.01 27.70 -10.95
CA ILE A 90 17.73 26.70 -11.76
C ILE A 90 19.24 26.97 -11.84
N PRO A 91 19.72 28.23 -12.02
CA PRO A 91 21.16 28.50 -12.06
C PRO A 91 21.93 28.15 -10.78
N LEU A 92 21.24 27.99 -9.64
CA LEU A 92 21.82 27.65 -8.35
C LEU A 92 21.66 26.15 -8.00
N ALA A 93 20.88 25.39 -8.78
CA ALA A 93 20.61 23.98 -8.51
C ALA A 93 21.89 23.12 -8.52
N GLY A 94 22.86 23.42 -9.41
CA GLY A 94 24.12 22.68 -9.48
C GLY A 94 24.92 22.73 -8.17
N SER A 95 25.06 23.92 -7.58
CA SER A 95 25.78 24.11 -6.30
C SER A 95 25.09 23.39 -5.14
N LEU A 96 23.76 23.33 -5.14
CA LEU A 96 23.00 22.52 -4.18
C LEU A 96 23.29 21.02 -4.34
N LEU A 97 23.31 20.50 -5.57
CA LEU A 97 23.61 19.09 -5.83
C LEU A 97 25.03 18.70 -5.42
N GLU A 98 26.01 19.56 -5.70
CA GLU A 98 27.41 19.38 -5.25
C GLU A 98 27.49 19.29 -3.73
N THR A 99 26.82 20.22 -3.02
CA THR A 99 26.77 20.22 -1.55
C THR A 99 26.13 18.94 -1.02
N LEU A 100 25.02 18.49 -1.63
CA LEU A 100 24.30 17.30 -1.19
C LEU A 100 25.06 16.00 -1.44
N HIS A 101 25.94 15.97 -2.44
CA HIS A 101 26.74 14.78 -2.77
C HIS A 101 27.69 14.37 -1.62
N GLU A 102 28.07 15.31 -0.76
CA GLU A 102 28.95 15.05 0.39
C GLU A 102 28.28 14.26 1.53
N TYR A 103 26.95 14.08 1.48
CA TYR A 103 26.19 13.47 2.57
C TYR A 103 25.76 12.05 2.21
N GLU A 104 26.31 11.04 2.91
CA GLU A 104 26.00 9.60 2.70
C GLU A 104 24.50 9.26 2.80
N SER A 105 23.76 10.05 3.60
CA SER A 105 22.31 9.95 3.75
C SER A 105 21.53 10.39 2.50
N VAL A 106 22.14 11.16 1.60
CA VAL A 106 21.59 11.50 0.29
C VAL A 106 21.85 10.33 -0.64
N LYS A 107 20.78 9.60 -0.98
CA LYS A 107 20.88 8.45 -1.89
C LYS A 107 20.82 8.90 -3.34
N GLU A 108 19.96 9.87 -3.62
CA GLU A 108 19.78 10.43 -4.95
C GLU A 108 19.44 11.91 -4.85
N ALA A 109 19.88 12.70 -5.82
CA ALA A 109 19.46 14.08 -5.99
C ALA A 109 19.48 14.42 -7.48
N ALA A 110 18.47 15.15 -7.96
CA ALA A 110 18.34 15.48 -9.37
C ALA A 110 17.65 16.84 -9.56
N VAL A 111 18.00 17.52 -10.66
CA VAL A 111 17.21 18.66 -11.16
C VAL A 111 15.98 18.12 -11.88
N VAL A 112 14.82 18.69 -11.59
CA VAL A 112 13.55 18.34 -12.24
C VAL A 112 12.96 19.55 -12.97
N TYR A 113 12.32 19.30 -14.11
CA TYR A 113 11.69 20.33 -14.92
C TYR A 113 10.16 20.22 -14.84
N GLY A 114 9.47 21.36 -14.81
CA GLY A 114 8.01 21.42 -15.01
C GLY A 114 7.16 21.84 -13.82
N ASN A 115 7.74 22.01 -12.62
CA ASN A 115 7.03 22.44 -11.40
C ASN A 115 7.75 23.60 -10.68
N ASP A 116 7.10 24.15 -9.66
CA ASP A 116 7.69 25.13 -8.72
C ASP A 116 8.90 24.57 -7.94
N TRP A 117 9.12 23.26 -7.97
CA TRP A 117 10.26 22.58 -7.37
C TRP A 117 11.30 22.26 -8.43
N GLN A 118 12.53 22.73 -8.26
CA GLN A 118 13.60 22.55 -9.26
C GLN A 118 14.55 21.41 -8.90
N VAL A 119 14.62 21.03 -7.62
CA VAL A 119 15.48 19.92 -7.17
C VAL A 119 14.68 18.92 -6.36
N PHE A 120 14.91 17.65 -6.65
CA PHE A 120 14.38 16.50 -5.92
C PHE A 120 15.53 15.77 -5.22
N VAL A 121 15.34 15.39 -3.97
CA VAL A 121 16.34 14.71 -3.14
C VAL A 121 15.69 13.52 -2.45
N LYS A 122 16.33 12.35 -2.52
CA LYS A 122 15.97 11.17 -1.75
C LYS A 122 16.96 10.98 -0.62
N LEU A 123 16.47 11.10 0.61
CA LEU A 123 17.23 10.79 1.82
C LEU A 123 16.85 9.42 2.36
N GLN A 124 17.85 8.72 2.91
CA GLN A 124 17.63 7.53 3.72
C GLN A 124 18.45 7.65 5.01
N ALA A 125 17.78 8.07 6.08
CA ALA A 125 18.40 8.30 7.38
C ALA A 125 17.35 8.28 8.49
N THR A 126 17.78 8.51 9.73
CA THR A 126 16.87 8.67 10.87
C THR A 126 16.11 10.00 10.76
N GLU A 127 14.94 10.09 11.37
CA GLU A 127 14.10 11.31 11.30
C GLU A 127 14.87 12.57 11.74
N LYS A 128 15.61 12.46 12.86
CA LYS A 128 16.47 13.54 13.36
C LYS A 128 17.50 13.97 12.32
N ARG A 129 18.18 13.00 11.67
CA ARG A 129 19.20 13.30 10.67
C ARG A 129 18.60 13.93 9.40
N ILE A 130 17.42 13.50 8.99
CA ILE A 130 16.66 14.12 7.89
C ILE A 130 16.38 15.59 8.21
N GLN A 131 15.88 15.88 9.41
CA GLN A 131 15.60 17.25 9.86
C GLN A 131 16.88 18.09 9.93
N GLU A 132 17.99 17.54 10.42
CA GLU A 132 19.29 18.24 10.44
C GLU A 132 19.73 18.62 9.02
N ILE A 133 19.66 17.71 8.06
CA ILE A 133 20.04 17.99 6.66
C ILE A 133 19.15 19.06 6.07
N ILE A 134 17.83 18.99 6.30
CA ILE A 134 16.91 20.03 5.80
C ILE A 134 17.28 21.38 6.42
N MET A 135 17.31 21.46 7.76
CA MET A 135 17.39 22.74 8.47
C MET A 135 18.79 23.37 8.45
N GLN A 136 19.84 22.56 8.45
CA GLN A 136 21.22 23.04 8.59
C GLN A 136 21.99 23.02 7.28
N VAL A 137 21.56 22.20 6.30
CA VAL A 137 22.25 22.07 5.01
C VAL A 137 21.42 22.67 3.88
N ILE A 138 20.17 22.22 3.68
CA ILE A 138 19.36 22.64 2.51
C ILE A 138 18.81 24.06 2.69
N SER A 139 18.04 24.29 3.75
CA SER A 139 17.34 25.57 3.97
C SER A 139 18.26 26.80 4.04
N PRO A 140 19.49 26.73 4.59
CA PRO A 140 20.39 27.89 4.62
C PRO A 140 21.06 28.22 3.28
N LEU A 141 20.99 27.34 2.27
CA LEU A 141 21.67 27.57 1.00
C LEU A 141 21.05 28.75 0.23
N LYS A 142 21.92 29.54 -0.38
CA LYS A 142 21.54 30.75 -1.10
C LYS A 142 20.54 30.42 -2.21
N GLY A 143 19.39 31.09 -2.18
CA GLY A 143 18.36 30.99 -3.21
C GLY A 143 17.33 29.89 -2.96
N VAL A 144 17.48 29.05 -1.94
CA VAL A 144 16.42 28.15 -1.51
C VAL A 144 15.26 28.98 -0.96
N ARG A 145 14.06 28.82 -1.54
CA ARG A 145 12.85 29.55 -1.17
C ARG A 145 11.92 28.72 -0.28
N GLY A 146 11.94 27.41 -0.46
CA GLY A 146 11.11 26.48 0.27
C GLY A 146 11.57 25.04 0.10
N THR A 147 11.16 24.20 1.05
CA THR A 147 11.34 22.75 0.98
C THR A 147 10.02 22.07 1.30
N HIS A 148 9.65 21.05 0.54
CA HIS A 148 8.55 20.15 0.88
C HIS A 148 9.12 18.76 1.14
N THR A 149 8.71 18.11 2.23
CA THR A 149 9.22 16.80 2.63
C THR A 149 8.08 15.79 2.74
N SER A 150 8.23 14.67 2.04
CA SER A 150 7.31 13.53 2.11
C SER A 150 8.05 12.32 2.67
N ILE A 151 7.63 11.84 3.84
CA ILE A 151 8.21 10.65 4.47
C ILE A 151 7.48 9.41 3.95
N VAL A 152 8.24 8.41 3.50
CA VAL A 152 7.70 7.14 3.04
C VAL A 152 7.19 6.33 4.22
N MET A 153 5.87 6.10 4.26
CA MET A 153 5.20 5.35 5.35
C MET A 153 5.06 3.85 5.07
N SER A 154 5.18 3.41 3.81
CA SER A 154 5.02 2.02 3.39
C SER A 154 6.24 1.49 2.62
N GLY A 155 6.35 0.18 2.43
CA GLY A 155 7.47 -0.43 1.70
C GLY A 155 7.52 -0.11 0.20
N HIS A 156 6.49 0.56 -0.35
CA HIS A 156 6.41 0.89 -1.76
C HIS A 156 7.02 2.26 -2.02
N HIS A 157 8.29 2.25 -2.38
CA HIS A 157 9.03 3.44 -2.77
C HIS A 157 9.97 3.08 -3.91
N TRP A 158 10.26 4.07 -4.74
CA TRP A 158 11.11 3.89 -5.91
C TRP A 158 12.55 3.58 -5.51
N GLN A 159 13.14 2.56 -6.16
CA GLN A 159 14.55 2.23 -6.08
C GLN A 159 15.13 2.07 -7.49
N LYS A 160 16.37 2.50 -7.67
CA LYS A 160 17.06 2.41 -8.97
C LYS A 160 17.18 0.96 -9.45
N GLU A 161 17.38 0.03 -8.52
CA GLU A 161 17.44 -1.41 -8.79
C GLU A 161 16.11 -1.96 -9.30
N GLN A 162 14.97 -1.45 -8.80
CA GLN A 162 13.64 -1.83 -9.30
C GLN A 162 13.43 -1.34 -10.73
N ALA A 163 13.92 -0.14 -11.08
CA ALA A 163 13.86 0.38 -12.44
C ALA A 163 14.73 -0.45 -13.40
N ALA A 164 15.92 -0.86 -12.97
CA ALA A 164 16.79 -1.75 -13.73
C ALA A 164 16.15 -3.14 -13.96
N GLN A 165 15.56 -3.73 -12.92
CA GLN A 165 14.84 -5.00 -13.03
C GLN A 165 13.58 -4.88 -13.90
N ALA A 166 12.84 -3.78 -13.83
CA ALA A 166 11.71 -3.53 -14.70
C ALA A 166 12.13 -3.42 -16.17
N LEU A 167 13.28 -2.80 -16.45
CA LEU A 167 13.90 -2.75 -17.78
C LEU A 167 14.36 -4.13 -18.28
N GLU A 168 14.79 -5.04 -17.39
CA GLU A 168 15.14 -6.43 -17.74
C GLU A 168 13.92 -7.32 -18.01
N ILE A 169 12.80 -7.08 -17.32
CA ILE A 169 11.57 -7.88 -17.42
C ILE A 169 10.69 -7.45 -18.60
N MET A 170 10.88 -6.23 -19.11
CA MET A 170 10.26 -5.81 -20.37
C MET A 170 10.75 -6.73 -21.50
N PRO A 171 9.85 -7.43 -22.22
CA PRO A 171 10.26 -8.29 -23.32
C PRO A 171 11.04 -7.44 -24.31
N ALA A 172 12.27 -7.85 -24.61
CA ALA A 172 13.07 -7.25 -25.65
C ALA A 172 12.33 -7.45 -26.98
N GLU A 173 11.42 -6.55 -27.33
CA GLU A 173 11.03 -6.32 -28.71
C GLU A 173 12.24 -5.72 -29.42
N ASN A 174 13.16 -6.62 -29.77
CA ASN A 174 14.25 -6.50 -30.72
C ASN A 174 14.84 -5.08 -30.93
N PRO A 175 15.76 -4.61 -30.06
CA PRO A 175 16.64 -3.49 -30.39
C PRO A 175 17.71 -3.85 -31.45
N SER A 176 17.76 -5.10 -31.93
CA SER A 176 18.78 -5.60 -32.86
C SER A 176 18.69 -5.06 -34.31
N LYS A 177 17.82 -4.08 -34.59
CA LYS A 177 17.85 -3.28 -35.83
C LYS A 177 18.11 -1.78 -35.62
N LEU A 178 18.46 -1.37 -34.40
CA LEU A 178 19.08 -0.06 -34.16
C LEU A 178 20.59 -0.26 -34.03
N SER A 179 21.25 -0.74 -35.08
CA SER A 179 22.64 -0.33 -35.29
C SER A 179 22.60 1.13 -35.74
N VAL A 180 22.56 2.03 -34.77
CA VAL A 180 23.09 3.36 -34.99
C VAL A 180 24.57 3.13 -35.21
N ASN A 181 25.02 3.14 -36.46
CA ASN A 181 26.40 3.49 -36.73
C ASN A 181 26.54 4.90 -36.14
N GLY A 182 27.08 4.98 -34.92
CA GLY A 182 27.49 6.22 -34.33
C GLY A 182 28.68 6.70 -35.15
N ASP A 183 28.42 7.62 -36.07
CA ASP A 183 29.45 8.57 -36.46
C ASP A 183 29.63 9.47 -35.22
N ASP A 184 30.80 9.39 -34.60
CA ASP A 184 31.23 10.07 -33.37
C ASP A 184 31.35 11.62 -33.52
N ASP A 185 30.48 12.26 -34.31
CA ASP A 185 30.52 13.69 -34.64
C ASP A 185 29.35 14.50 -34.01
N GLU A 186 28.81 14.07 -32.85
CA GLU A 186 27.78 14.83 -32.11
C GLU A 186 28.33 15.79 -31.03
N GLU A 187 29.62 16.16 -31.10
CA GLU A 187 30.12 17.33 -30.37
C GLU A 187 29.79 18.62 -31.15
N GLY A 188 28.82 19.39 -30.68
CA GLY A 188 28.60 20.77 -31.15
C GLY A 188 27.16 21.15 -31.54
N LEU A 189 26.18 20.26 -31.42
CA LEU A 189 24.79 20.60 -31.71
C LEU A 189 24.24 21.58 -30.68
N THR A 190 23.67 22.67 -31.17
CA THR A 190 22.88 23.58 -30.32
C THR A 190 21.56 22.93 -29.92
N VAL A 191 20.99 23.37 -28.78
CA VAL A 191 19.71 22.85 -28.27
C VAL A 191 18.58 22.96 -29.31
N ASP A 192 18.62 23.99 -30.15
CA ASP A 192 17.61 24.23 -31.19
C ASP A 192 17.78 23.32 -32.41
N GLU A 193 19.01 22.92 -32.76
CA GLU A 193 19.29 21.92 -33.80
C GLU A 193 18.89 20.52 -33.34
N TYR A 194 19.14 20.20 -32.06
CA TYR A 194 18.69 18.96 -31.46
C TYR A 194 17.15 18.86 -31.43
N ARG A 195 16.47 19.94 -31.04
CA ARG A 195 15.00 20.03 -31.08
C ARG A 195 14.42 19.93 -32.50
N SER A 196 15.06 20.56 -33.48
CA SER A 196 14.62 20.51 -34.88
C SER A 196 14.73 19.09 -35.45
N ARG A 197 15.83 18.37 -35.15
CA ARG A 197 16.02 16.96 -35.54
C ARG A 197 15.06 16.01 -34.84
N LEU A 198 14.78 16.22 -33.55
CA LEU A 198 13.75 15.46 -32.81
C LEU A 198 12.36 15.66 -33.41
N THR A 199 12.03 16.89 -33.79
CA THR A 199 10.74 17.23 -34.41
C THR A 199 10.60 16.60 -35.79
N GLN A 200 11.69 16.57 -36.57
CA GLN A 200 11.74 15.92 -37.88
C GLN A 200 11.62 14.38 -37.78
N LYS A 201 12.30 13.74 -36.82
CA LYS A 201 12.12 12.31 -36.52
C LYS A 201 10.70 11.96 -36.04
N LYS A 202 10.03 12.89 -35.35
CA LYS A 202 8.63 12.76 -34.92
C LYS A 202 7.64 12.76 -36.09
N LEU A 203 7.98 13.43 -37.20
CA LEU A 203 7.18 13.49 -38.43
C LEU A 203 7.34 12.25 -39.33
N GLU A 204 8.49 11.58 -39.27
CA GLU A 204 8.82 10.49 -40.21
C GLU A 204 8.49 9.08 -39.70
N ASN A 205 8.16 8.90 -38.41
CA ASN A 205 7.90 7.57 -37.85
C ASN A 205 6.57 7.50 -37.06
N PRO A 206 5.48 6.99 -37.68
CA PRO A 206 4.17 6.81 -37.04
C PRO A 206 4.21 5.97 -35.76
N LEU A 207 5.16 5.04 -35.65
CA LEU A 207 5.34 4.19 -34.46
C LEU A 207 5.87 5.00 -33.27
N TYR A 208 6.68 6.03 -33.51
CA TYR A 208 7.20 6.90 -32.46
C TYR A 208 6.09 7.76 -31.85
N THR A 209 5.21 8.31 -32.68
CA THR A 209 4.04 9.09 -32.22
C THR A 209 3.04 8.21 -31.45
N SER A 210 2.80 6.97 -31.92
CA SER A 210 1.98 5.99 -31.20
C SER A 210 2.57 5.62 -29.84
N HIS A 211 3.87 5.36 -29.77
CA HIS A 211 4.55 5.05 -28.51
C HIS A 211 4.52 6.21 -27.51
N LEU A 212 4.74 7.44 -27.99
CA LEU A 212 4.76 8.64 -27.16
C LEU A 212 3.35 9.00 -26.65
N ASN A 213 2.32 8.79 -27.47
CA ASN A 213 0.92 8.91 -27.03
C ASN A 213 0.56 7.85 -26.00
N ASN A 214 0.94 6.58 -26.21
CA ASN A 214 0.75 5.53 -25.21
C ASN A 214 1.47 5.85 -23.88
N MET A 215 2.67 6.43 -23.94
CA MET A 215 3.36 6.90 -22.74
C MET A 215 2.60 8.05 -22.06
N ILE A 216 2.13 9.04 -22.82
CA ILE A 216 1.34 10.15 -22.27
C ILE A 216 0.04 9.63 -21.63
N ASP A 217 -0.67 8.72 -22.29
CA ASP A 217 -1.91 8.13 -21.79
C ASP A 217 -1.64 7.33 -20.49
N ASN A 218 -0.57 6.55 -20.45
CA ASN A 218 -0.15 5.83 -19.23
C ASN A 218 0.20 6.79 -18.09
N TRP A 219 0.87 7.91 -18.38
CA TRP A 219 1.22 8.90 -17.38
C TRP A 219 -0.01 9.67 -16.86
N GLN A 220 -0.96 10.00 -17.73
CA GLN A 220 -2.23 10.59 -17.34
C GLN A 220 -3.06 9.64 -16.47
N GLU A 221 -3.09 8.35 -16.83
CA GLU A 221 -3.78 7.32 -16.04
C GLU A 221 -3.11 7.14 -14.67
N MET A 222 -1.78 7.12 -14.60
CA MET A 222 -1.03 7.08 -13.35
C MET A 222 -1.26 8.35 -12.51
N GLY A 223 -1.32 9.53 -13.14
CA GLY A 223 -1.66 10.79 -12.48
C GLY A 223 -3.04 10.75 -11.83
N LYS A 224 -4.06 10.24 -12.54
CA LYS A 224 -5.41 10.03 -11.99
C LYS A 224 -5.41 9.04 -10.83
N GLN A 225 -4.68 7.93 -10.93
CA GLN A 225 -4.56 6.96 -9.84
C GLN A 225 -3.90 7.56 -8.60
N LEU A 226 -2.91 8.43 -8.79
CA LEU A 226 -2.26 9.16 -7.71
C LEU A 226 -3.20 10.19 -7.07
N GLU A 227 -3.89 11.02 -7.87
CA GLU A 227 -4.90 11.96 -7.37
C GLU A 227 -6.01 11.25 -6.60
N GLN A 228 -6.51 10.12 -7.11
CA GLN A 228 -7.45 9.27 -6.42
C GLN A 228 -6.85 8.78 -5.09
N ALA A 229 -5.62 8.25 -5.09
CA ALA A 229 -4.98 7.75 -3.88
C ALA A 229 -4.79 8.86 -2.83
N PHE A 230 -4.45 10.08 -3.25
CA PHE A 230 -4.37 11.25 -2.37
C PHE A 230 -5.75 11.69 -1.85
N ALA A 231 -6.80 11.50 -2.64
CA ALA A 231 -8.20 11.66 -2.21
C ALA A 231 -8.72 10.46 -1.39
N GLY A 232 -7.85 9.52 -1.02
CA GLY A 232 -8.20 8.32 -0.27
C GLY A 232 -8.99 7.30 -1.07
N GLN A 233 -8.93 7.32 -2.40
CA GLN A 233 -9.59 6.42 -3.33
C GLN A 233 -8.54 5.54 -4.04
N VAL A 234 -8.63 4.23 -3.90
CA VAL A 234 -7.74 3.31 -4.65
C VAL A 234 -8.60 2.39 -5.51
N SER A 235 -8.45 2.52 -6.82
CA SER A 235 -9.12 1.64 -7.79
C SER A 235 -8.44 0.28 -7.84
N ILE A 236 -9.23 -0.78 -7.80
CA ILE A 236 -8.78 -2.17 -7.70
C ILE A 236 -9.34 -2.91 -8.90
N THR A 237 -8.44 -3.29 -9.80
CA THR A 237 -8.78 -3.97 -11.06
C THR A 237 -8.21 -5.38 -11.14
N GLN A 238 -7.25 -5.72 -10.26
CA GLN A 238 -6.63 -7.05 -10.26
C GLN A 238 -7.59 -8.11 -9.73
N GLN A 239 -7.84 -9.15 -10.53
CA GLN A 239 -8.82 -10.20 -10.24
C GLN A 239 -8.55 -10.90 -8.91
N ASP A 240 -7.31 -11.31 -8.64
CA ASP A 240 -6.96 -12.01 -7.40
C ASP A 240 -7.19 -11.16 -6.15
N GLN A 241 -6.94 -9.85 -6.26
CA GLN A 241 -7.20 -8.91 -5.17
C GLN A 241 -8.70 -8.79 -4.94
N LEU A 242 -9.50 -8.63 -6.00
CA LEU A 242 -10.96 -8.56 -5.90
C LEU A 242 -11.58 -9.80 -5.25
N LEU A 243 -10.97 -10.98 -5.44
CA LEU A 243 -11.40 -12.25 -4.84
C LEU A 243 -11.06 -12.35 -3.35
N LEU A 244 -9.83 -12.00 -2.97
CA LEU A 244 -9.33 -12.19 -1.60
C LEU A 244 -9.68 -11.04 -0.65
N TYR A 245 -10.06 -9.88 -1.19
CA TYR A 245 -10.21 -8.69 -0.39
C TYR A 245 -11.31 -8.77 0.70
N PRO A 246 -12.51 -9.33 0.45
CA PRO A 246 -13.51 -9.52 1.50
C PRO A 246 -12.99 -10.33 2.69
N LEU A 247 -12.10 -11.31 2.44
CA LEU A 247 -11.44 -12.07 3.50
C LEU A 247 -10.46 -11.19 4.28
N SER A 248 -9.64 -10.39 3.58
CA SER A 248 -8.69 -9.49 4.23
C SER A 248 -9.37 -8.43 5.09
N LEU A 249 -10.49 -7.86 4.64
CA LEU A 249 -11.29 -6.92 5.44
C LEU A 249 -11.79 -7.59 6.72
N LEU A 250 -12.39 -8.76 6.58
CA LEU A 250 -12.92 -9.52 7.71
C LEU A 250 -11.81 -9.90 8.71
N GLU A 251 -10.61 -10.24 8.23
CA GLU A 251 -9.42 -10.49 9.04
C GLU A 251 -8.87 -9.24 9.75
N LYS A 252 -9.12 -8.04 9.22
CA LYS A 252 -8.62 -6.78 9.79
C LYS A 252 -9.65 -6.03 10.64
N ALA A 253 -10.94 -6.25 10.40
CA ALA A 253 -12.02 -5.59 11.13
C ALA A 253 -11.88 -5.83 12.64
N GLN A 254 -11.91 -4.74 13.42
CA GLN A 254 -11.68 -4.76 14.86
C GLN A 254 -12.97 -4.97 15.65
N SER A 255 -14.02 -4.21 15.32
CA SER A 255 -15.29 -4.17 16.06
C SER A 255 -16.44 -4.76 15.25
N SER A 256 -16.74 -4.16 14.10
CA SER A 256 -17.88 -4.51 13.28
C SER A 256 -17.55 -4.46 11.79
N LEU A 257 -18.26 -5.27 11.03
CA LEU A 257 -18.22 -5.27 9.57
C LEU A 257 -19.64 -5.12 9.03
N TYR A 258 -19.79 -4.28 8.02
CA TYR A 258 -21.08 -3.94 7.41
C TYR A 258 -21.03 -4.21 5.91
N ALA A 259 -22.13 -4.70 5.34
CA ALA A 259 -22.22 -4.94 3.90
C ALA A 259 -23.62 -4.67 3.34
N SER A 260 -23.71 -4.00 2.18
CA SER A 260 -24.96 -3.77 1.44
C SER A 260 -24.85 -4.33 0.03
N VAL A 261 -25.71 -5.28 -0.33
CA VAL A 261 -25.60 -6.09 -1.56
C VAL A 261 -26.84 -5.97 -2.40
N VAL A 262 -26.71 -5.44 -3.62
CA VAL A 262 -27.81 -5.49 -4.59
C VAL A 262 -27.92 -6.92 -5.14
N TRP A 263 -28.94 -7.62 -4.68
CA TRP A 263 -29.29 -8.95 -5.14
C TRP A 263 -29.97 -8.86 -6.49
N GLN A 264 -29.29 -9.38 -7.51
CA GLN A 264 -29.71 -9.66 -8.91
C GLN A 264 -28.59 -9.35 -9.90
N GLN A 265 -27.59 -8.55 -9.51
CA GLN A 265 -26.53 -8.13 -10.42
C GLN A 265 -25.27 -9.00 -10.38
N ARG A 266 -25.28 -10.29 -10.02
CA ARG A 266 -24.03 -11.07 -9.88
C ARG A 266 -23.60 -11.78 -11.16
N THR A 267 -22.31 -11.70 -11.51
CA THR A 267 -21.75 -12.51 -12.62
C THR A 267 -21.57 -13.97 -12.20
N ALA A 268 -21.41 -14.87 -13.18
CA ALA A 268 -21.06 -16.27 -12.89
C ALA A 268 -19.72 -16.37 -12.14
N ALA A 269 -18.75 -15.51 -12.47
CA ALA A 269 -17.46 -15.44 -11.79
C ALA A 269 -17.59 -15.02 -10.33
N GLU A 270 -18.43 -14.01 -10.05
CA GLU A 270 -18.70 -13.55 -8.67
C GLU A 270 -19.37 -14.66 -7.84
N ARG A 271 -20.36 -15.37 -8.40
CA ARG A 271 -21.00 -16.50 -7.73
C ARG A 271 -20.01 -17.62 -7.39
N GLY A 272 -19.14 -17.98 -8.34
CA GLY A 272 -18.12 -19.00 -8.12
C GLY A 272 -17.07 -18.58 -7.08
N SER A 273 -16.69 -17.31 -7.07
CA SER A 273 -15.79 -16.74 -6.07
C SER A 273 -16.38 -16.78 -4.66
N GLU A 274 -17.61 -16.28 -4.53
CA GLU A 274 -18.29 -16.15 -3.25
C GLU A 274 -18.43 -17.51 -2.57
N GLN A 275 -18.77 -18.55 -3.35
CA GLN A 275 -18.83 -19.93 -2.85
C GLN A 275 -17.46 -20.42 -2.35
N LYS A 276 -16.37 -20.14 -3.07
CA LYS A 276 -15.01 -20.52 -2.65
C LYS A 276 -14.56 -19.82 -1.38
N CYS A 277 -14.99 -18.59 -1.18
CA CYS A 277 -14.60 -17.78 -0.02
C CYS A 277 -15.50 -18.02 1.20
N PHE A 278 -16.70 -18.58 0.99
CA PHE A 278 -17.73 -18.74 2.02
C PHE A 278 -17.23 -19.47 3.28
N GLU A 279 -16.60 -20.64 3.12
CA GLU A 279 -16.09 -21.42 4.25
C GLU A 279 -14.97 -20.69 5.01
N LYS A 280 -14.14 -19.93 4.29
CA LYS A 280 -13.11 -19.09 4.93
C LYS A 280 -13.75 -17.94 5.72
N GLN A 281 -14.75 -17.26 5.14
CA GLN A 281 -15.51 -16.22 5.83
C GLN A 281 -16.17 -16.76 7.10
N LYS A 282 -16.81 -17.93 7.01
CA LYS A 282 -17.42 -18.62 8.15
C LYS A 282 -16.41 -18.90 9.26
N ASN A 283 -15.24 -19.44 8.93
CA ASN A 283 -14.21 -19.69 9.91
C ASN A 283 -13.72 -18.40 10.57
N ILE A 284 -13.53 -17.33 9.81
CA ILE A 284 -13.09 -16.05 10.36
C ILE A 284 -14.18 -15.44 11.27
N ILE A 285 -15.45 -15.39 10.82
CA ILE A 285 -16.57 -14.85 11.62
C ILE A 285 -16.78 -15.66 12.89
N ASN A 286 -16.71 -17.00 12.83
CA ASN A 286 -16.89 -17.83 14.03
C ASN A 286 -15.74 -17.68 15.04
N ASN A 287 -14.51 -17.48 14.55
CA ASN A 287 -13.34 -17.33 15.40
C ASN A 287 -13.17 -15.91 15.94
N LYS A 288 -13.63 -14.90 15.19
CA LYS A 288 -13.59 -13.50 15.60
C LYS A 288 -14.89 -13.11 16.30
N LYS A 289 -14.79 -12.39 17.41
CA LYS A 289 -15.94 -11.74 18.04
C LYS A 289 -16.31 -10.44 17.32
N THR A 290 -16.36 -10.44 15.99
CA THR A 290 -16.68 -9.26 15.18
C THR A 290 -18.15 -9.29 14.82
N ASP A 291 -18.88 -8.23 15.19
CA ASP A 291 -20.29 -8.08 14.81
C ASP A 291 -20.40 -7.85 13.30
N THR A 292 -21.02 -8.77 12.58
CA THR A 292 -21.17 -8.67 11.12
C THR A 292 -22.62 -8.41 10.75
N TYR A 293 -22.88 -7.38 9.97
CA TYR A 293 -24.21 -6.99 9.51
C TYR A 293 -24.28 -6.98 7.99
N LYS A 294 -25.38 -7.46 7.43
CA LYS A 294 -25.59 -7.46 5.99
C LYS A 294 -27.02 -7.09 5.62
N ILE A 295 -27.15 -6.21 4.62
CA ILE A 295 -28.42 -5.83 4.00
C ILE A 295 -28.38 -6.32 2.54
N PHE A 296 -29.36 -7.12 2.14
CA PHE A 296 -29.61 -7.46 0.74
C PHE A 296 -30.64 -6.51 0.15
N VAL A 297 -30.26 -5.70 -0.84
CA VAL A 297 -31.18 -4.85 -1.58
C VAL A 297 -31.78 -5.67 -2.72
N ILE A 298 -33.11 -5.80 -2.77
CA ILE A 298 -33.83 -6.56 -3.79
C ILE A 298 -34.78 -5.64 -4.57
N PRO A 299 -34.94 -5.82 -5.89
CA PRO A 299 -35.73 -4.89 -6.70
C PRO A 299 -37.24 -4.98 -6.47
N ASN A 300 -37.73 -6.12 -5.99
CA ASN A 300 -39.13 -6.29 -5.60
C ASN A 300 -39.28 -7.49 -4.65
N PRO A 301 -40.43 -7.62 -3.94
CA PRO A 301 -40.66 -8.74 -3.02
C PRO A 301 -40.61 -10.13 -3.68
N ALA A 302 -40.97 -10.25 -4.96
CA ALA A 302 -40.91 -11.52 -5.67
C ALA A 302 -39.47 -11.98 -5.97
N ALA A 303 -38.49 -11.08 -5.87
CA ALA A 303 -37.06 -11.40 -5.96
C ALA A 303 -36.50 -12.09 -4.70
N LEU A 304 -37.32 -12.27 -3.65
CA LEU A 304 -37.00 -13.12 -2.50
C LEU A 304 -37.17 -14.60 -2.88
N ASP A 305 -36.37 -15.03 -3.85
CA ASP A 305 -36.37 -16.39 -4.38
C ASP A 305 -35.72 -17.40 -3.41
N ASN A 306 -35.79 -18.69 -3.78
CA ASN A 306 -35.20 -19.75 -2.98
C ASN A 306 -33.69 -19.57 -2.79
N ASP A 307 -32.98 -19.05 -3.80
CA ASP A 307 -31.53 -18.87 -3.76
C ASP A 307 -31.13 -17.78 -2.76
N LEU A 308 -31.87 -16.66 -2.73
CA LEU A 308 -31.66 -15.59 -1.76
C LEU A 308 -31.99 -16.07 -0.35
N LEU A 309 -33.12 -16.75 -0.18
CA LEU A 309 -33.54 -17.28 1.11
C LEU A 309 -32.49 -18.25 1.68
N MET A 310 -32.03 -19.21 0.87
CA MET A 310 -30.94 -20.11 1.26
C MET A 310 -29.68 -19.33 1.64
N ARG A 311 -29.30 -18.34 0.83
CA ARG A 311 -28.08 -17.55 1.08
C ARG A 311 -28.15 -16.77 2.39
N MET A 312 -29.24 -16.04 2.60
CA MET A 312 -29.47 -15.27 3.82
C MET A 312 -29.47 -16.18 5.04
N TYR A 313 -30.14 -17.34 4.95
CA TYR A 313 -30.17 -18.32 6.02
C TYR A 313 -28.78 -18.88 6.34
N GLN A 314 -28.00 -19.27 5.33
CA GLN A 314 -26.63 -19.77 5.51
C GLN A 314 -25.74 -18.73 6.20
N GLU A 315 -25.85 -17.44 5.85
CA GLU A 315 -25.10 -16.37 6.51
C GLU A 315 -25.57 -16.11 7.95
N MET A 316 -26.88 -16.24 8.23
CA MET A 316 -27.38 -16.20 9.62
C MET A 316 -26.79 -17.33 10.47
N GLN A 317 -26.65 -18.53 9.92
CA GLN A 317 -25.99 -19.66 10.60
C GLN A 317 -24.49 -19.42 10.87
N MET A 318 -23.87 -18.44 10.20
CA MET A 318 -22.50 -18.00 10.45
C MET A 318 -22.42 -16.89 11.51
N GLY A 319 -23.53 -16.47 12.10
CA GLY A 319 -23.57 -15.35 13.04
C GLY A 319 -23.66 -13.96 12.38
N VAL A 320 -23.93 -13.88 11.07
CA VAL A 320 -24.18 -12.61 10.38
C VAL A 320 -25.61 -12.15 10.70
N LYS A 321 -25.76 -10.87 11.09
CA LYS A 321 -27.06 -10.22 11.25
C LYS A 321 -27.58 -9.78 9.89
N VAL A 322 -28.36 -10.66 9.27
CA VAL A 322 -28.88 -10.49 7.91
C VAL A 322 -30.25 -9.82 7.90
N SER A 323 -30.43 -8.88 6.97
CA SER A 323 -31.69 -8.22 6.66
C SER A 323 -31.79 -7.98 5.14
N TYR A 324 -32.96 -7.60 4.65
CA TYR A 324 -33.17 -7.23 3.26
C TYR A 324 -33.95 -5.91 3.16
N LEU A 325 -33.83 -5.24 2.03
CA LEU A 325 -34.48 -3.96 1.75
C LEU A 325 -34.99 -3.97 0.32
N LEU A 326 -36.17 -3.41 0.07
CA LEU A 326 -36.62 -3.20 -1.30
C LEU A 326 -35.84 -2.04 -1.94
N GLU A 327 -35.57 -2.10 -3.24
CA GLU A 327 -34.79 -1.08 -3.94
C GLU A 327 -35.43 0.32 -3.89
N ASP A 328 -36.76 0.39 -3.84
CA ASP A 328 -37.52 1.64 -3.67
C ASP A 328 -37.47 2.19 -2.23
N GLU A 329 -37.20 1.34 -1.25
CA GLU A 329 -36.93 1.73 0.15
C GLU A 329 -35.46 2.11 0.38
N TRP A 330 -34.59 1.84 -0.60
CA TRP A 330 -33.15 2.09 -0.49
C TRP A 330 -32.85 3.58 -0.64
N LYS A 331 -32.31 4.21 0.42
CA LYS A 331 -32.02 5.66 0.49
C LYS A 331 -30.83 6.12 -0.36
N PHE A 332 -30.52 5.39 -1.41
CA PHE A 332 -29.33 5.54 -2.24
C PHE A 332 -29.35 6.81 -3.11
N GLY A 333 -30.54 7.33 -3.44
CA GLY A 333 -30.72 8.55 -4.24
C GLY A 333 -30.01 9.80 -3.68
N GLU A 334 -29.61 9.80 -2.41
CA GLU A 334 -28.89 10.92 -1.77
C GLU A 334 -27.38 10.93 -2.04
N THR A 335 -26.77 9.81 -2.45
CA THR A 335 -25.30 9.73 -2.58
C THR A 335 -24.76 10.02 -3.98
N GLY A 336 -25.61 9.99 -5.02
CA GLY A 336 -25.25 10.30 -6.41
C GLY A 336 -24.29 9.30 -7.07
N THR A 337 -23.92 8.21 -6.39
CA THR A 337 -23.08 7.12 -6.93
C THR A 337 -23.98 5.97 -7.38
N SER A 338 -23.55 5.16 -8.35
CA SER A 338 -24.29 3.99 -8.88
C SER A 338 -23.73 2.65 -8.38
N GLU A 339 -23.08 2.66 -7.22
CA GLU A 339 -22.37 1.51 -6.64
C GLU A 339 -23.31 0.33 -6.36
N ALA A 340 -22.93 -0.85 -6.83
CA ALA A 340 -23.79 -2.02 -6.82
C ALA A 340 -23.65 -2.89 -5.56
N PHE A 341 -22.55 -2.73 -4.82
CA PHE A 341 -22.27 -3.49 -3.60
C PHE A 341 -21.20 -2.78 -2.77
N MET A 342 -21.33 -2.79 -1.44
CA MET A 342 -20.39 -2.17 -0.53
C MET A 342 -20.05 -3.10 0.65
N ILE A 343 -18.78 -3.16 1.04
CA ILE A 343 -18.29 -3.78 2.29
C ILE A 343 -17.46 -2.73 3.03
N PHE A 344 -17.69 -2.53 4.31
CA PHE A 344 -16.94 -1.50 5.05
C PHE A 344 -16.89 -1.78 6.56
N ASP A 345 -15.89 -1.17 7.20
CA ASP A 345 -15.72 -1.11 8.65
C ASP A 345 -15.66 0.37 9.09
N GLU A 346 -15.18 0.63 10.31
CA GLU A 346 -15.05 1.99 10.84
C GLU A 346 -13.88 2.80 10.24
N GLN A 347 -13.01 2.17 9.45
CA GLN A 347 -11.78 2.77 8.91
C GLN A 347 -11.75 2.87 7.39
N GLN A 348 -12.48 1.99 6.69
CA GLN A 348 -12.42 1.94 5.24
C GLN A 348 -13.75 1.45 4.63
N VAL A 349 -14.04 1.93 3.42
CA VAL A 349 -15.16 1.47 2.61
C VAL A 349 -14.67 0.91 1.31
N TRP A 350 -15.22 -0.21 0.92
CA TRP A 350 -14.98 -0.83 -0.37
C TRP A 350 -16.27 -0.86 -1.16
N ALA A 351 -16.32 -0.12 -2.27
CA ALA A 351 -17.48 -0.07 -3.14
C ALA A 351 -17.16 -0.72 -4.48
N TYR A 352 -17.97 -1.68 -4.89
CA TYR A 352 -17.93 -2.25 -6.22
C TYR A 352 -18.73 -1.37 -7.17
N LEU A 353 -18.08 -1.01 -8.27
CA LEU A 353 -18.68 -0.22 -9.34
C LEU A 353 -19.74 -1.04 -10.09
N PRO A 354 -20.68 -0.38 -10.80
CA PRO A 354 -21.61 -1.07 -11.69
C PRO A 354 -20.92 -2.07 -12.61
N LEU A 355 -21.64 -3.14 -12.96
CA LEU A 355 -21.17 -4.07 -13.98
C LEU A 355 -20.98 -3.36 -15.32
N GLN A 356 -19.75 -3.41 -15.84
CA GLN A 356 -19.47 -3.01 -17.22
C GLN A 356 -19.59 -4.20 -18.20
N ASN A 357 -19.32 -5.43 -17.73
CA ASN A 357 -19.40 -6.66 -18.52
C ASN A 357 -19.85 -7.85 -17.64
N HIS A 358 -20.77 -8.67 -18.13
CA HIS A 358 -21.29 -9.85 -17.43
C HIS A 358 -20.29 -11.01 -17.26
N GLN A 359 -19.14 -10.98 -17.94
CA GLN A 359 -18.12 -12.05 -17.89
C GLN A 359 -16.97 -11.78 -16.91
N SER A 360 -16.77 -10.54 -16.46
CA SER A 360 -15.66 -10.16 -15.57
C SER A 360 -16.12 -9.95 -14.12
N LEU A 361 -15.16 -9.85 -13.19
CA LEU A 361 -15.45 -9.30 -11.86
C LEU A 361 -15.69 -7.79 -11.98
N ARG A 362 -16.53 -7.23 -11.10
CA ARG A 362 -16.65 -5.78 -10.96
C ARG A 362 -15.36 -5.17 -10.42
N HIS A 363 -15.00 -4.02 -10.96
CA HIS A 363 -13.97 -3.17 -10.36
C HIS A 363 -14.46 -2.66 -9.01
N ALA A 364 -13.53 -2.37 -8.13
CA ALA A 364 -13.84 -1.79 -6.84
C ALA A 364 -13.00 -0.57 -6.54
N VAL A 365 -13.52 0.30 -5.68
CA VAL A 365 -12.84 1.47 -5.15
C VAL A 365 -12.75 1.31 -3.64
N LEU A 366 -11.53 1.40 -3.12
CA LEU A 366 -11.25 1.52 -1.70
C LEU A 366 -11.26 2.98 -1.30
N TYR A 367 -12.17 3.37 -0.42
CA TYR A 367 -12.20 4.66 0.25
C TYR A 367 -11.59 4.53 1.65
N THR A 368 -10.52 5.29 1.92
CA THR A 368 -9.89 5.41 3.26
C THR A 368 -10.09 6.79 3.88
N ASP A 369 -10.64 7.75 3.13
CA ASP A 369 -10.97 9.06 3.67
C ASP A 369 -12.11 8.94 4.72
N PRO A 370 -11.93 9.48 5.95
CA PRO A 370 -12.91 9.35 7.02
C PRO A 370 -14.30 9.93 6.70
N ASN A 371 -14.41 10.92 5.82
CA ASN A 371 -15.69 11.50 5.43
C ASN A 371 -16.49 10.52 4.58
N TRP A 372 -15.82 9.83 3.65
CA TRP A 372 -16.45 8.76 2.87
C TRP A 372 -16.88 7.61 3.77
N VAL A 373 -16.01 7.15 4.68
CA VAL A 373 -16.32 6.09 5.64
C VAL A 373 -17.55 6.45 6.48
N LYS A 374 -17.56 7.66 7.04
CA LYS A 374 -18.69 8.17 7.84
C LYS A 374 -19.98 8.28 7.01
N LYS A 375 -19.88 8.76 5.76
CA LYS A 375 -21.03 8.88 4.84
C LYS A 375 -21.69 7.52 4.61
N TYR A 376 -20.91 6.50 4.25
CA TYR A 376 -21.44 5.16 3.98
C TYR A 376 -21.94 4.45 5.23
N LEU A 377 -21.27 4.61 6.38
CA LEU A 377 -21.73 4.06 7.64
C LEU A 377 -23.08 4.67 8.06
N ASN A 378 -23.26 5.98 7.88
CA ASN A 378 -24.53 6.65 8.16
C ASN A 378 -25.64 6.17 7.22
N LEU A 379 -25.34 6.04 5.92
CA LEU A 379 -26.29 5.51 4.93
C LEU A 379 -26.72 4.09 5.30
N PHE A 380 -25.78 3.22 5.66
CA PHE A 380 -26.09 1.86 6.08
C PHE A 380 -26.98 1.83 7.31
N LYS A 381 -26.65 2.59 8.35
CA LYS A 381 -27.48 2.68 9.56
C LYS A 381 -28.89 3.19 9.23
N ALA A 382 -29.00 4.18 8.35
CA ALA A 382 -30.29 4.71 7.91
C ALA A 382 -31.14 3.69 7.13
N ASN A 383 -30.50 2.82 6.33
CA ASN A 383 -31.14 1.71 5.63
C ASN A 383 -31.46 0.55 6.57
N GLN A 384 -30.61 0.26 7.55
CA GLN A 384 -30.82 -0.79 8.54
C GLN A 384 -32.09 -0.56 9.38
N LEU A 385 -32.44 0.70 9.65
CA LEU A 385 -33.66 1.07 10.38
C LEU A 385 -34.95 0.71 9.64
N VAL A 386 -34.90 0.61 8.31
CA VAL A 386 -36.06 0.29 7.46
C VAL A 386 -35.95 -1.08 6.81
N ALA A 387 -34.85 -1.80 7.05
CA ALA A 387 -34.63 -3.13 6.50
C ALA A 387 -35.49 -4.19 7.21
N HIS A 388 -35.97 -5.14 6.44
CA HIS A 388 -36.80 -6.25 6.87
C HIS A 388 -35.94 -7.44 7.30
N THR A 389 -36.34 -8.13 8.35
CA THR A 389 -35.77 -9.44 8.73
C THR A 389 -36.58 -10.57 8.10
N LEU A 390 -35.95 -11.73 7.90
CA LEU A 390 -36.70 -12.91 7.47
C LEU A 390 -37.78 -13.28 8.49
N SER A 391 -38.99 -13.58 8.00
CA SER A 391 -40.07 -14.12 8.82
C SER A 391 -39.78 -15.57 9.23
N SER A 392 -40.45 -16.07 10.27
CA SER A 392 -40.28 -17.47 10.72
C SER A 392 -40.60 -18.48 9.61
N GLU A 393 -41.61 -18.19 8.78
CA GLU A 393 -41.98 -19.03 7.62
C GLU A 393 -40.87 -19.03 6.55
N GLN A 394 -40.27 -17.88 6.28
CA GLN A 394 -39.15 -17.76 5.34
C GLN A 394 -37.91 -18.51 5.84
N ILE A 395 -37.63 -18.45 7.14
CA ILE A 395 -36.54 -19.20 7.78
C ILE A 395 -36.80 -20.71 7.67
N GLU A 396 -38.00 -21.18 8.01
CA GLU A 396 -38.35 -22.61 7.90
C GLU A 396 -38.23 -23.11 6.45
N ARG A 397 -38.69 -22.30 5.49
CA ARG A 397 -38.54 -22.61 4.07
C ARG A 397 -37.08 -22.68 3.65
N ALA A 398 -36.26 -21.70 4.04
CA ALA A 398 -34.83 -21.68 3.73
C ALA A 398 -34.09 -22.88 4.35
N GLU A 399 -34.45 -23.27 5.58
CA GLU A 399 -33.90 -24.44 6.24
C GLU A 399 -34.23 -25.73 5.48
N LYS A 400 -35.47 -25.90 5.02
CA LYS A 400 -35.88 -27.06 4.20
C LYS A 400 -35.13 -27.13 2.88
N LEU A 401 -34.82 -25.99 2.26
CA LEU A 401 -34.05 -25.92 1.02
C LEU A 401 -32.56 -26.25 1.22
N CYS A 402 -32.02 -26.02 2.43
CA CYS A 402 -30.63 -26.30 2.76
C CYS A 402 -30.38 -27.75 3.21
N ARG A 403 -31.42 -28.51 3.51
CA ARG A 403 -31.37 -29.94 3.86
C ARG A 403 -31.53 -30.79 2.60
#